data_AF-A0A3N0YJY1-F1
#
_entry.id   AF-A0A3N0YJY1-F1
#
_cell.length_a   1.000
_cell.length_b   1.000
_cell.length_c   1.000
_cell.angle_alpha   90.00
_cell.angle_beta   90.00
_cell.angle_gamma   90.00
#
_symmetry.space_group_name_H-M   'P 1'
#
loop_
_entity.id
_entity.type
_entity.pdbx_description
1 polymer ?
#
loop_
_entity_poly.entity_id
_entity_poly.type
_entity_poly.pdbx_seq_one_letter_code
_entity_poly.pdbx_strand_id
1 'polypeptide(L)'
;MEHLHTFLILLFLFCSPWLSAGTTFLTHLGTQCEEDCKPDGGEYKCKTIDEDGRSQALYCSPQENMDYLGRQCRADSTCGKHGEDFYWCRINVFTWGYCGLVKDDEKITETGEVTHISPRHRNKRQVPFASVRDQNNRVTNFFEEPANILDGRQWRDDALGLINQWNNGYLRTRATSNLIRSNDLRIDLQGSFPRNNRRYYNLQIQRNRRRSPRESTTISQIIVADGVSEDNIRRAFQESLDRQARVRVEVS
;
A
#
# COMPACT_ATOMS: atom_id res chain seq x y z
N MET A 1 -6.71 20.34 72.07
CA MET A 1 -5.28 20.10 71.83
C MET A 1 -5.20 18.90 70.89
N GLU A 2 -5.54 19.08 69.61
CA GLU A 2 -4.69 19.64 68.53
C GLU A 2 -3.46 18.77 68.27
N HIS A 3 -3.46 18.09 67.12
CA HIS A 3 -2.37 17.50 66.31
C HIS A 3 -2.75 16.07 65.84
N LEU A 4 -2.65 15.66 64.58
CA LEU A 4 -2.28 16.32 63.33
C LEU A 4 -2.64 15.33 62.21
N HIS A 5 -3.53 15.72 61.32
CA HIS A 5 -3.73 15.04 60.06
C HIS A 5 -2.58 15.41 59.12
N THR A 6 -1.72 14.46 58.75
CA THR A 6 -0.81 14.64 57.62
C THR A 6 -0.80 13.38 56.76
N PHE A 7 -1.67 13.39 55.75
CA PHE A 7 -1.64 12.52 54.60
C PHE A 7 -0.38 12.83 53.77
N LEU A 8 0.45 11.83 53.51
CA LEU A 8 1.46 11.88 52.45
C LEU A 8 1.40 10.55 51.69
N ILE A 9 0.47 10.45 50.74
CA ILE A 9 0.43 9.35 49.77
C ILE A 9 1.26 9.79 48.56
N LEU A 10 2.30 9.00 48.31
CA LEU A 10 3.27 9.10 47.22
C LEU A 10 2.67 8.51 45.92
N LEU A 11 2.92 9.20 44.80
CA LEU A 11 2.97 8.73 43.40
C LEU A 11 1.81 7.87 42.86
N PHE A 12 1.13 8.37 41.81
CA PHE A 12 1.13 7.71 40.49
C PHE A 12 0.87 8.76 39.40
N LEU A 13 1.79 8.76 38.43
CA LEU A 13 1.74 9.34 37.09
C LEU A 13 0.31 9.62 36.58
N PHE A 14 -0.04 10.90 36.43
CA PHE A 14 -0.98 11.29 35.39
C PHE A 14 -0.28 11.10 34.04
N CYS A 15 -0.31 9.86 33.53
CA CYS A 15 -0.30 9.66 32.09
C CYS A 15 -1.48 10.45 31.55
N SER A 16 -1.22 11.60 30.95
CA SER A 16 -2.19 12.25 30.07
C SER A 16 -2.62 11.21 29.04
N PRO A 17 -3.90 10.81 28.96
CA PRO A 17 -4.36 10.16 27.76
C PRO A 17 -4.44 11.28 26.72
N TRP A 18 -3.33 11.54 26.04
CA TRP A 18 -3.42 12.05 24.68
C TRP A 18 -4.21 10.99 23.91
N LEU A 19 -5.54 11.19 23.80
CA LEU A 19 -6.32 10.55 22.76
C LEU A 19 -5.76 11.08 21.43
N SER A 20 -4.72 10.43 20.91
CA SER A 20 -4.38 10.57 19.51
C SER A 20 -5.52 9.94 18.73
N ALA A 21 -6.11 10.68 17.79
CA ALA A 21 -6.97 10.10 16.76
C ALA A 21 -6.25 8.90 16.14
N GLY A 22 -6.72 7.70 16.45
CA GLY A 22 -6.10 6.44 16.05
C GLY A 22 -6.82 5.84 14.85
N THR A 23 -6.08 5.17 13.99
CA THR A 23 -6.63 4.22 13.04
C THR A 23 -6.55 2.85 13.70
N THR A 24 -7.70 2.21 13.91
CA THR A 24 -7.78 0.85 14.42
C THR A 24 -7.68 -0.14 13.26
N PHE A 25 -6.67 -1.00 13.31
CA PHE A 25 -6.50 -2.10 12.37
C PHE A 25 -7.06 -3.39 12.96
N LEU A 26 -7.86 -4.10 12.18
CA LEU A 26 -8.26 -5.47 12.47
C LEU A 26 -7.51 -6.42 11.53
N THR A 27 -7.18 -7.59 12.03
CA THR A 27 -6.61 -8.68 11.24
C THR A 27 -7.68 -9.33 10.35
N HIS A 28 -7.25 -10.21 9.46
CA HIS A 28 -8.15 -11.04 8.66
C HIS A 28 -9.04 -11.98 9.49
N LEU A 29 -8.73 -12.21 10.76
CA LEU A 29 -9.59 -12.96 11.69
C LEU A 29 -10.55 -12.05 12.47
N GLY A 30 -10.45 -10.73 12.29
CA GLY A 30 -11.22 -9.74 13.04
C GLY A 30 -10.64 -9.37 14.41
N THR A 31 -9.50 -9.94 14.80
CA THR A 31 -8.79 -9.56 16.03
C THR A 31 -8.13 -8.19 15.85
N GLN A 32 -8.24 -7.32 16.85
CA GLN A 32 -7.62 -6.01 16.84
C GLN A 32 -6.09 -6.11 16.93
N CYS A 33 -5.41 -5.29 16.13
CA CYS A 33 -3.97 -5.16 16.17
C CYS A 33 -3.52 -4.33 17.39
N GLU A 34 -2.43 -4.75 18.03
CA GLU A 34 -1.75 -3.99 19.09
C GLU A 34 -0.93 -2.81 18.53
N GLU A 35 -0.60 -2.87 17.24
CA GLU A 35 0.18 -1.87 16.52
C GLU A 35 -0.35 -1.67 15.10
N ASP A 36 0.09 -0.59 14.44
CA ASP A 36 -0.24 -0.36 13.03
C ASP A 36 0.09 -1.57 12.16
N CYS A 37 -0.73 -1.77 11.12
CA CYS A 37 -0.51 -2.81 10.14
C CYS A 37 0.72 -2.50 9.28
N LYS A 38 1.79 -3.30 9.42
CA LYS A 38 3.11 -3.01 8.81
C LYS A 38 3.54 -4.12 7.85
N PRO A 39 4.36 -3.79 6.83
CA PRO A 39 4.92 -4.80 5.94
C PRO A 39 5.93 -5.69 6.68
N ASP A 40 5.79 -7.00 6.52
CA ASP A 40 6.65 -8.06 7.02
C ASP A 40 6.76 -9.17 5.95
N GLY A 41 7.94 -9.34 5.36
CA GLY A 41 8.17 -10.40 4.36
C GLY A 41 7.35 -10.28 3.06
N GLY A 42 6.76 -9.12 2.78
CA GLY A 42 5.88 -8.88 1.61
C GLY A 42 4.40 -9.06 1.89
N GLU A 43 4.07 -9.27 3.15
CA GLU A 43 2.72 -9.37 3.66
C GLU A 43 2.54 -8.27 4.70
N TYR A 44 1.35 -7.72 4.82
CA TYR A 44 1.00 -6.78 5.87
C TYR A 44 0.52 -7.58 7.08
N LYS A 45 1.24 -7.41 8.19
CA LYS A 45 0.97 -8.09 9.45
C LYS A 45 0.98 -7.10 10.60
N CYS A 46 0.27 -7.48 11.65
CA CYS A 46 0.33 -6.82 12.93
C CYS A 46 0.38 -7.88 14.02
N LYS A 47 0.87 -7.49 15.20
CA LYS A 47 0.81 -8.35 16.38
C LYS A 47 -0.57 -8.27 17.02
N THR A 48 -1.05 -9.41 17.47
CA THR A 48 -2.21 -9.53 18.36
C THR A 48 -1.80 -10.35 19.57
N ILE A 49 -2.43 -10.10 20.72
CA ILE A 49 -2.25 -10.90 21.93
C ILE A 49 -3.52 -11.75 22.09
N ASP A 50 -3.36 -13.07 22.24
CA ASP A 50 -4.47 -13.98 22.52
C ASP A 50 -4.92 -13.90 23.99
N GLU A 51 -6.03 -14.56 24.33
CA GLU A 51 -6.56 -14.58 25.70
C GLU A 51 -5.58 -15.22 26.71
N ASP A 52 -4.68 -16.09 26.24
CA ASP A 52 -3.63 -16.73 27.03
C ASP A 52 -2.36 -15.86 27.17
N GLY A 53 -2.36 -14.65 26.59
CA GLY A 53 -1.26 -13.69 26.66
C GLY A 53 -0.12 -13.94 25.65
N ARG A 54 -0.28 -14.84 24.68
CA ARG A 54 0.70 -15.10 23.63
C ARG A 54 0.53 -14.10 22.49
N SER A 55 1.65 -13.60 22.01
CA SER A 55 1.68 -12.72 20.84
C SER A 55 1.78 -13.55 19.56
N GLN A 56 0.93 -13.24 18.58
CA GLN A 56 0.97 -13.82 17.23
C GLN A 56 0.94 -12.71 16.18
N ALA A 57 1.62 -12.93 15.05
CA ALA A 57 1.58 -12.03 13.91
C ALA A 57 0.52 -12.52 12.92
N LEU A 58 -0.49 -11.70 12.66
CA LEU A 58 -1.60 -12.03 11.77
C LEU A 58 -1.69 -11.05 10.61
N TYR A 59 -2.21 -11.53 9.48
CA TYR A 59 -2.46 -10.67 8.33
C TYR A 59 -3.46 -9.57 8.67
N CYS A 60 -3.17 -8.37 8.22
CA CYS A 60 -4.01 -7.18 8.31
C CYS A 60 -3.93 -6.43 6.98
N SER A 61 -4.74 -5.38 6.82
CA SER A 61 -4.68 -4.52 5.64
C SER A 61 -4.07 -3.17 5.99
N PRO A 62 -3.17 -2.62 5.14
CA PRO A 62 -2.60 -1.31 5.38
C PRO A 62 -3.62 -0.17 5.23
N GLN A 63 -4.71 -0.41 4.49
CA GLN A 63 -5.80 0.53 4.24
C GLN A 63 -7.12 -0.21 4.05
N GLU A 64 -8.23 0.53 4.16
CA GLU A 64 -9.56 0.01 3.89
C GLU A 64 -9.63 -0.61 2.48
N ASN A 65 -10.27 -1.77 2.41
CA ASN A 65 -10.55 -2.47 1.16
C ASN A 65 -9.31 -2.86 0.33
N MET A 66 -8.17 -3.05 0.99
CA MET A 66 -7.00 -3.73 0.43
C MET A 66 -6.84 -5.11 1.05
N ASP A 67 -6.15 -6.01 0.37
CA ASP A 67 -5.74 -7.27 0.96
C ASP A 67 -4.40 -7.14 1.71
N TYR A 68 -4.00 -8.24 2.35
CA TYR A 68 -2.77 -8.36 3.12
C TYR A 68 -1.50 -8.25 2.27
N LEU A 69 -1.59 -8.19 0.95
CA LEU A 69 -0.45 -7.92 0.06
C LEU A 69 -0.44 -6.46 -0.44
N GLY A 70 -1.39 -5.64 0.01
CA GLY A 70 -1.56 -4.26 -0.44
C GLY A 70 -2.31 -4.13 -1.78
N ARG A 71 -2.94 -5.20 -2.27
CA ARG A 71 -3.71 -5.21 -3.53
C ARG A 71 -5.13 -4.72 -3.28
N GLN A 72 -5.66 -3.94 -4.21
CA GLN A 72 -7.02 -3.43 -4.11
C GLN A 72 -8.05 -4.55 -4.27
N CYS A 73 -8.97 -4.66 -3.32
CA CYS A 73 -10.15 -5.51 -3.46
C CYS A 73 -11.10 -4.97 -4.53
N ARG A 74 -11.78 -5.87 -5.24
CA ARG A 74 -12.81 -5.50 -6.23
C ARG A 74 -13.99 -4.80 -5.56
N ALA A 75 -14.62 -3.89 -6.30
CA ALA A 75 -15.80 -3.16 -5.81
C ALA A 75 -16.99 -4.09 -5.51
N ASP A 76 -17.15 -5.19 -6.25
CA ASP A 76 -18.19 -6.22 -6.04
C ASP A 76 -17.77 -7.34 -5.07
N SER A 77 -16.59 -7.22 -4.46
CA SER A 77 -16.10 -8.12 -3.42
C SER A 77 -15.18 -7.32 -2.53
N THR A 78 -15.76 -6.39 -1.77
CA THR A 78 -15.01 -5.58 -0.81
C THR A 78 -14.50 -6.43 0.35
N CYS A 79 -13.55 -5.94 1.14
CA CYS A 79 -13.08 -6.66 2.31
C CYS A 79 -14.24 -7.01 3.25
N GLY A 80 -14.46 -8.30 3.47
CA GLY A 80 -15.62 -8.79 4.20
C GLY A 80 -15.55 -10.30 4.42
N LYS A 81 -16.47 -10.83 5.22
CA LYS A 81 -16.53 -12.26 5.52
C LYS A 81 -17.07 -13.12 4.37
N HIS A 82 -18.02 -12.59 3.58
CA HIS A 82 -18.63 -13.29 2.45
C HIS A 82 -19.12 -14.72 2.76
N GLY A 83 -19.57 -14.97 3.99
CA GLY A 83 -20.02 -16.29 4.45
C GLY A 83 -18.97 -17.13 5.18
N GLU A 84 -17.72 -16.64 5.27
CA GLU A 84 -16.61 -17.30 5.98
C GLU A 84 -16.42 -16.73 7.40
N ASP A 85 -15.56 -17.36 8.20
CA ASP A 85 -15.17 -16.89 9.53
C ASP A 85 -14.06 -15.82 9.49
N PHE A 86 -13.30 -15.77 8.40
CA PHE A 86 -12.27 -14.76 8.11
C PHE A 86 -12.71 -13.72 7.08
N TYR A 87 -12.03 -12.57 7.09
CA TYR A 87 -12.19 -11.48 6.13
C TYR A 87 -11.30 -11.70 4.91
N TRP A 88 -11.89 -11.57 3.73
CA TRP A 88 -11.22 -11.71 2.45
C TRP A 88 -11.91 -10.88 1.37
N CYS A 89 -11.27 -10.80 0.21
CA CYS A 89 -11.83 -10.16 -0.95
C CYS A 89 -11.28 -10.75 -2.25
N ARG A 90 -12.00 -10.55 -3.35
CA ARG A 90 -11.46 -10.85 -4.68
C ARG A 90 -10.62 -9.68 -5.17
N ILE A 91 -9.47 -10.00 -5.74
CA ILE A 91 -8.59 -9.04 -6.42
C ILE A 91 -8.92 -8.99 -7.91
N ASN A 92 -9.20 -10.16 -8.50
CA ASN A 92 -9.66 -10.30 -9.87
C ASN A 92 -10.61 -11.51 -9.98
N VAL A 93 -10.94 -11.97 -11.18
CA VAL A 93 -11.85 -13.11 -11.39
C VAL A 93 -11.31 -14.42 -10.81
N PHE A 94 -9.99 -14.59 -10.74
CA PHE A 94 -9.31 -15.85 -10.38
C PHE A 94 -8.49 -15.77 -9.11
N THR A 95 -8.38 -14.59 -8.49
CA THR A 95 -7.51 -14.36 -7.33
C THR A 95 -8.27 -13.69 -6.22
N TRP A 96 -8.07 -14.17 -5.00
CA TRP A 96 -8.55 -13.59 -3.77
C TRP A 96 -7.37 -13.35 -2.81
N GLY A 97 -7.62 -12.62 -1.73
CA GLY A 97 -6.66 -12.38 -0.67
C GLY A 97 -7.36 -12.14 0.66
N TYR A 98 -6.68 -12.49 1.75
CA TYR A 98 -7.10 -12.12 3.09
C TYR A 98 -7.03 -10.61 3.26
N CYS A 99 -7.93 -10.03 4.03
CA CYS A 99 -7.93 -8.59 4.27
C CYS A 99 -8.36 -8.32 5.70
N GLY A 100 -7.81 -7.28 6.31
CA GLY A 100 -8.26 -6.72 7.57
C GLY A 100 -9.18 -5.53 7.37
N LEU A 101 -10.07 -5.28 8.34
CA LEU A 101 -10.81 -4.02 8.37
C LEU A 101 -9.91 -2.91 8.94
N VAL A 102 -10.05 -1.70 8.41
CA VAL A 102 -9.37 -0.51 8.89
C VAL A 102 -10.46 0.49 9.30
N LYS A 103 -10.46 0.90 10.56
CA LYS A 103 -11.45 1.82 11.12
C LYS A 103 -10.73 3.08 11.59
N ASP A 104 -11.09 4.22 11.02
CA ASP A 104 -10.69 5.51 11.57
C ASP A 104 -11.66 5.87 12.70
N ASP A 105 -11.14 6.24 13.87
CA ASP A 105 -11.94 6.50 15.08
C ASP A 105 -12.89 7.72 14.96
N GLU A 106 -12.95 8.39 13.79
CA GLU A 106 -13.83 9.55 13.53
C GLU A 106 -15.01 9.31 12.55
N LYS A 107 -15.32 8.07 12.14
CA LYS A 107 -16.56 7.83 11.35
C LYS A 107 -17.73 7.32 12.17
N ILE A 108 -18.32 8.22 12.97
CA ILE A 108 -19.78 8.20 13.14
C ILE A 108 -20.35 8.79 11.84
N THR A 109 -20.76 7.92 10.93
CA THR A 109 -21.94 8.19 10.09
C THR A 109 -22.50 6.85 9.67
N GLU A 110 -23.64 6.54 10.29
CA GLU A 110 -24.59 5.57 9.79
C GLU A 110 -24.92 5.85 8.33
N THR A 111 -25.32 4.78 7.64
CA THR A 111 -25.87 4.73 6.27
C THR A 111 -24.86 4.87 5.13
N GLY A 112 -24.71 3.74 4.42
CA GLY A 112 -23.90 3.65 3.22
C GLY A 112 -24.50 4.43 2.05
N GLU A 113 -23.62 5.05 1.28
CA GLU A 113 -23.84 5.28 -0.14
C GLU A 113 -22.48 5.33 -0.83
N VAL A 114 -22.05 4.19 -1.38
CA VAL A 114 -21.00 4.16 -2.40
C VAL A 114 -21.57 4.87 -3.61
N THR A 115 -21.18 6.13 -3.83
CA THR A 115 -21.60 6.87 -5.02
C THR A 115 -20.89 6.28 -6.25
N HIS A 116 -21.60 5.39 -6.94
CA HIS A 116 -21.28 4.96 -8.28
C HIS A 116 -21.37 6.15 -9.24
N ILE A 117 -20.24 6.78 -9.56
CA ILE A 117 -20.17 7.70 -10.70
C ILE A 117 -20.11 6.84 -11.97
N SER A 118 -21.27 6.55 -12.55
CA SER A 118 -21.37 6.07 -13.94
C SER A 118 -20.80 7.13 -14.89
N PRO A 119 -19.89 6.78 -15.82
CA PRO A 119 -19.33 7.76 -16.75
C PRO A 119 -20.36 8.12 -17.82
N ARG A 120 -21.08 9.23 -17.62
CA ARG A 120 -21.71 9.94 -18.74
C ARG A 120 -20.63 10.73 -19.47
N HIS A 121 -20.44 10.38 -20.74
CA HIS A 121 -19.60 11.03 -21.74
C HIS A 121 -19.43 12.54 -21.54
N ARG A 122 -18.21 13.00 -21.21
CA ARG A 122 -17.68 14.34 -21.49
C ARG A 122 -16.16 14.40 -21.27
N ASN A 123 -15.44 14.67 -22.37
CA ASN A 123 -14.03 15.06 -22.50
C ASN A 123 -12.93 14.21 -21.85
N LYS A 124 -12.01 13.77 -22.71
CA LYS A 124 -10.90 12.80 -22.57
C LYS A 124 -9.82 13.19 -21.55
N ARG A 125 -10.17 13.50 -20.29
CA ARG A 125 -9.22 13.48 -19.17
C ARG A 125 -9.00 12.03 -18.77
N GLN A 126 -7.75 11.59 -18.74
CA GLN A 126 -7.39 10.25 -18.25
C GLN A 126 -7.88 10.15 -16.81
N VAL A 127 -8.81 9.24 -16.55
CA VAL A 127 -9.37 9.00 -15.21
C VAL A 127 -8.37 8.13 -14.45
N PRO A 128 -7.98 8.49 -13.21
CA PRO A 128 -7.14 7.62 -12.41
C PRO A 128 -7.89 6.33 -12.09
N PHE A 129 -7.21 5.18 -12.15
CA PHE A 129 -7.81 3.91 -11.73
C PHE A 129 -7.83 3.75 -10.20
N ALA A 130 -6.98 4.52 -9.51
CA ALA A 130 -6.95 4.60 -8.05
C ALA A 130 -6.52 5.99 -7.59
N SER A 131 -7.00 6.39 -6.42
CA SER A 131 -6.62 7.62 -5.73
C SER A 131 -6.45 7.34 -4.25
N VAL A 132 -5.39 7.85 -3.65
CA VAL A 132 -5.08 7.74 -2.21
C VAL A 132 -4.99 9.14 -1.62
N ARG A 133 -5.66 9.39 -0.51
CA ARG A 133 -5.58 10.64 0.24
C ARG A 133 -4.75 10.39 1.50
N ASP A 134 -3.72 11.22 1.73
CA ASP A 134 -2.94 11.16 2.96
C ASP A 134 -3.56 12.01 4.08
N GLN A 135 -2.97 11.92 5.29
CA GLN A 135 -3.40 12.67 6.47
C GLN A 135 -3.29 14.20 6.28
N ASN A 136 -2.44 14.66 5.35
CA ASN A 136 -2.28 16.07 4.99
C ASN A 136 -3.22 16.49 3.85
N ASN A 137 -4.22 15.66 3.53
CA ASN A 137 -5.20 15.89 2.49
C ASN A 137 -4.63 15.91 1.06
N ARG A 138 -3.39 15.45 0.86
CA ARG A 138 -2.76 15.35 -0.46
C ARG A 138 -3.29 14.10 -1.17
N VAL A 139 -3.61 14.26 -2.45
CA VAL A 139 -4.17 13.17 -3.26
C VAL A 139 -3.10 12.64 -4.19
N THR A 140 -2.80 11.35 -4.07
CA THR A 140 -1.97 10.59 -5.00
C THR A 140 -2.86 9.83 -5.97
N ASN A 141 -2.73 10.10 -7.26
CA ASN A 141 -3.52 9.51 -8.34
C ASN A 141 -2.67 8.55 -9.17
N PHE A 142 -3.24 7.39 -9.49
CA PHE A 142 -2.61 6.34 -10.27
C PHE A 142 -3.30 6.22 -11.62
N PHE A 143 -2.52 6.29 -12.70
CA PHE A 143 -2.99 6.23 -14.07
C PHE A 143 -2.33 5.08 -14.80
N GLU A 144 -3.12 4.33 -15.56
CA GLU A 144 -2.62 3.27 -16.42
C GLU A 144 -2.21 3.87 -17.77
N GLU A 145 -0.99 3.55 -18.22
CA GLU A 145 -0.45 3.97 -19.50
C GLU A 145 0.03 2.76 -20.33
N PRO A 146 -0.17 2.77 -21.66
CA PRO A 146 0.34 1.71 -22.52
C PRO A 146 1.87 1.60 -22.45
N ALA A 147 2.37 0.38 -22.27
CA ALA A 147 3.80 0.06 -22.37
C ALA A 147 3.99 -1.41 -22.77
N ASN A 148 5.15 -1.73 -23.34
CA ASN A 148 5.51 -3.12 -23.65
C ASN A 148 6.07 -3.80 -22.39
N ILE A 149 5.17 -4.27 -21.54
CA ILE A 149 5.48 -4.96 -20.28
C ILE A 149 5.31 -6.47 -20.51
N LEU A 150 6.33 -7.23 -20.14
CA LEU A 150 6.30 -8.69 -20.18
C LEU A 150 5.42 -9.23 -19.06
N ASP A 151 4.72 -10.34 -19.31
CA ASP A 151 4.03 -11.08 -18.25
C ASP A 151 5.02 -11.52 -17.17
N GLY A 152 4.93 -10.86 -16.01
CA GLY A 152 5.81 -11.05 -14.88
C GLY A 152 5.41 -12.17 -13.93
N ARG A 153 4.31 -12.92 -14.18
CA ARG A 153 3.72 -13.86 -13.22
C ARG A 153 4.71 -14.86 -12.62
N GLN A 154 5.64 -15.39 -13.43
CA GLN A 154 6.63 -16.35 -12.94
C GLN A 154 7.71 -15.76 -12.02
N TRP A 155 7.90 -14.43 -12.03
CA TRP A 155 8.85 -13.74 -11.16
C TRP A 155 8.15 -12.91 -10.09
N ARG A 156 6.86 -13.16 -9.85
CA ARG A 156 6.05 -12.31 -8.99
C ARG A 156 6.65 -12.20 -7.58
N ASP A 157 7.03 -13.31 -6.97
CA ASP A 157 7.57 -13.32 -5.61
C ASP A 157 8.92 -12.61 -5.51
N ASP A 158 9.80 -12.83 -6.49
CA ASP A 158 11.10 -12.13 -6.57
C ASP A 158 10.89 -10.62 -6.80
N ALA A 159 9.95 -10.24 -7.66
CA ALA A 159 9.60 -8.84 -7.90
C ALA A 159 9.07 -8.18 -6.61
N LEU A 160 8.18 -8.85 -5.88
CA LEU A 160 7.69 -8.37 -4.58
C LEU A 160 8.83 -8.22 -3.57
N GLY A 161 9.75 -9.18 -3.51
CA GLY A 161 10.96 -9.11 -2.69
C GLY A 161 11.82 -7.87 -2.98
N LEU A 162 11.98 -7.50 -4.25
CA LEU A 162 12.67 -6.27 -4.65
C LEU A 162 11.87 -5.01 -4.30
N ILE A 163 10.55 -5.02 -4.52
CA ILE A 163 9.65 -3.90 -4.23
C ILE A 163 9.68 -3.56 -2.74
N ASN A 164 9.69 -4.56 -1.85
CA ASN A 164 9.68 -4.35 -0.41
C ASN A 164 10.96 -3.66 0.10
N GLN A 165 12.08 -3.84 -0.60
CA GLN A 165 13.35 -3.17 -0.29
C GLN A 165 13.40 -1.72 -0.80
N TRP A 166 12.38 -1.28 -1.56
CA TRP A 166 12.37 0.07 -2.12
C TRP A 166 12.42 1.12 -1.00
N ASN A 167 13.24 2.15 -1.21
CA ASN A 167 13.34 3.32 -0.36
C ASN A 167 13.61 4.55 -1.25
N ASN A 168 13.02 5.70 -0.92
CA ASN A 168 13.05 6.88 -1.78
C ASN A 168 14.45 7.50 -1.92
N GLY A 169 15.41 7.12 -1.08
CA GLY A 169 16.82 7.50 -1.22
C GLY A 169 17.50 6.99 -2.51
N TYR A 170 16.87 6.07 -3.25
CA TYR A 170 17.33 5.66 -4.58
C TYR A 170 16.95 6.64 -5.69
N LEU A 171 16.00 7.55 -5.46
CA LEU A 171 15.60 8.55 -6.43
C LEU A 171 16.72 9.57 -6.65
N ARG A 172 17.24 9.62 -7.87
CA ARG A 172 18.34 10.50 -8.27
C ARG A 172 18.06 11.10 -9.65
N THR A 173 18.83 12.11 -10.01
CA THR A 173 18.66 12.78 -11.31
C THR A 173 19.17 11.94 -12.48
N ARG A 174 20.26 11.19 -12.26
CA ARG A 174 20.93 10.35 -13.27
C ARG A 174 20.32 8.95 -13.31
N ALA A 175 20.35 8.35 -14.49
CA ALA A 175 20.00 6.95 -14.67
C ALA A 175 20.99 6.06 -13.92
N THR A 176 20.47 5.05 -13.24
CA THR A 176 21.25 4.10 -12.43
C THR A 176 20.60 2.73 -12.55
N SER A 177 21.36 1.74 -12.98
CA SER A 177 20.91 0.34 -12.99
C SER A 177 21.31 -0.38 -11.71
N ASN A 178 20.63 -1.49 -11.41
CA ASN A 178 20.89 -2.35 -10.26
C ASN A 178 20.75 -1.61 -8.91
N LEU A 179 19.74 -0.76 -8.78
CA LEU A 179 19.45 -0.10 -7.50
C LEU A 179 19.15 -1.12 -6.40
N ILE A 180 18.37 -2.13 -6.77
CA ILE A 180 18.05 -3.31 -5.97
C ILE A 180 18.08 -4.50 -6.92
N ARG A 181 18.66 -5.63 -6.51
CA ARG A 181 18.90 -6.75 -7.41
C ARG A 181 18.73 -8.09 -6.69
N SER A 182 18.15 -9.05 -7.41
CA SER A 182 18.14 -10.48 -7.10
C SER A 182 18.93 -11.26 -8.17
N ASN A 183 18.81 -12.59 -8.16
CA ASN A 183 19.38 -13.41 -9.24
C ASN A 183 18.70 -13.10 -10.59
N ASP A 184 17.37 -13.10 -10.62
CA ASP A 184 16.59 -13.04 -11.86
C ASP A 184 16.13 -11.63 -12.23
N LEU A 185 16.02 -10.72 -11.27
CA LEU A 185 15.47 -9.39 -11.46
C LEU A 185 16.36 -8.27 -10.91
N ARG A 186 16.08 -7.04 -11.35
CA ARG A 186 16.63 -5.81 -10.77
C ARG A 186 15.67 -4.65 -10.93
N ILE A 187 15.77 -3.67 -10.05
CA ILE A 187 15.15 -2.35 -10.19
C ILE A 187 16.18 -1.40 -10.78
N ASP A 188 15.80 -0.75 -11.88
CA ASP A 188 16.59 0.26 -12.57
C ASP A 188 15.85 1.61 -12.57
N LEU A 189 16.60 2.69 -12.37
CA LEU A 189 16.18 4.05 -12.67
C LEU A 189 16.65 4.42 -14.08
N GLN A 190 15.73 4.54 -15.01
CA GLN A 190 16.00 4.90 -16.41
C GLN A 190 16.25 6.41 -16.60
N GLY A 191 16.19 7.18 -15.52
CA GLY A 191 16.44 8.61 -15.48
C GLY A 191 15.27 9.41 -14.92
N SER A 192 15.48 10.73 -14.86
CA SER A 192 14.45 11.69 -14.46
C SER A 192 14.17 12.70 -15.57
N PHE A 193 12.95 13.22 -15.62
CA PHE A 193 12.54 14.21 -16.62
C PHE A 193 11.53 15.20 -16.03
N PRO A 194 11.52 16.46 -16.52
CA PRO A 194 10.52 17.44 -16.11
C PRO A 194 9.19 17.23 -16.86
N ARG A 195 8.06 17.42 -16.17
CA ARG A 195 6.71 17.49 -16.74
C ARG A 195 5.84 18.37 -15.83
N ASN A 196 5.13 19.35 -16.39
CA ASN A 196 4.26 20.28 -15.64
C ASN A 196 4.95 20.90 -14.41
N ASN A 197 6.19 21.40 -14.60
CA ASN A 197 7.03 21.98 -13.54
C ASN A 197 7.35 21.04 -12.36
N ARG A 198 7.12 19.73 -12.51
CA ARG A 198 7.52 18.71 -11.54
C ARG A 198 8.51 17.74 -12.17
N ARG A 199 9.39 17.19 -11.33
CA ARG A 199 10.30 16.12 -11.73
C ARG A 199 9.57 14.78 -11.64
N TYR A 200 9.80 13.94 -12.62
CA TYR A 200 9.33 12.56 -12.65
C TYR A 200 10.52 11.60 -12.79
N TYR A 201 10.38 10.41 -12.23
CA TYR A 201 11.35 9.33 -12.30
C TYR A 201 10.76 8.15 -13.05
N ASN A 202 11.51 7.61 -14.02
CA ASN A 202 11.14 6.42 -14.77
C ASN A 202 11.84 5.21 -14.15
N LEU A 203 11.08 4.39 -13.44
CA LEU A 203 11.60 3.21 -12.74
C LEU A 203 11.07 1.94 -13.40
N GLN A 204 11.91 0.91 -13.45
CA GLN A 204 11.60 -0.36 -14.10
C GLN A 204 12.10 -1.54 -13.28
N ILE A 205 11.29 -2.58 -13.19
CA ILE A 205 11.75 -3.91 -12.79
C ILE A 205 12.06 -4.69 -14.08
N GLN A 206 13.29 -5.17 -14.19
CA GLN A 206 13.79 -5.85 -15.37
C GLN A 206 14.42 -7.19 -15.05
N ARG A 207 14.33 -8.11 -16.01
CA ARG A 207 15.05 -9.38 -15.99
C ARG A 207 16.55 -9.21 -16.14
N ASN A 208 17.33 -9.96 -15.38
CA ASN A 208 18.79 -10.04 -15.41
C ASN A 208 19.29 -10.93 -16.55
N ARG A 209 18.87 -10.62 -17.77
CA ARG A 209 19.34 -11.31 -18.96
C ARG A 209 19.61 -10.34 -20.10
N ARG A 210 20.43 -10.80 -21.05
CA ARG A 210 20.62 -10.08 -22.31
C ARG A 210 19.29 -10.01 -23.05
N ARG A 211 18.92 -8.80 -23.45
CA ARG A 211 17.72 -8.54 -24.23
C ARG A 211 17.92 -9.05 -25.66
N SER A 212 17.03 -9.91 -26.13
CA SER A 212 16.94 -10.26 -27.53
C SER A 212 16.29 -9.12 -28.33
N PRO A 213 16.65 -8.93 -29.61
CA PRO A 213 15.95 -7.97 -30.47
C PRO A 213 14.44 -8.24 -30.46
N ARG A 214 13.64 -7.19 -30.24
CA ARG A 214 12.16 -7.19 -30.15
C ARG A 214 11.54 -7.77 -28.87
N GLU A 215 12.33 -8.23 -27.91
CA GLU A 215 11.81 -8.69 -26.62
C GLU A 215 11.91 -7.59 -25.55
N SER A 216 10.90 -7.45 -24.69
CA SER A 216 10.98 -6.62 -23.50
C SER A 216 11.52 -7.44 -22.32
N THR A 217 12.46 -6.88 -21.57
CA THR A 217 12.91 -7.46 -20.29
C THR A 217 12.17 -6.85 -19.10
N THR A 218 11.33 -5.84 -19.32
CA THR A 218 10.62 -5.09 -18.29
C THR A 218 9.35 -5.84 -17.89
N ILE A 219 9.20 -6.17 -16.60
CA ILE A 219 8.01 -6.83 -16.05
C ILE A 219 7.14 -5.88 -15.23
N SER A 220 7.66 -4.71 -14.85
CA SER A 220 6.92 -3.65 -14.18
C SER A 220 7.61 -2.31 -14.49
N GLN A 221 6.83 -1.26 -14.73
CA GLN A 221 7.31 0.07 -15.04
C GLN A 221 6.40 1.14 -14.43
N ILE A 222 7.02 2.11 -13.75
CA ILE A 222 6.31 3.24 -13.18
C ILE A 222 6.95 4.57 -13.56
N ILE A 223 6.10 5.60 -13.63
CA ILE A 223 6.50 6.99 -13.77
C ILE A 223 5.97 7.73 -12.55
N VAL A 224 6.84 8.12 -11.63
CA VAL A 224 6.44 8.70 -10.35
C VAL A 224 6.87 10.15 -10.24
N ALA A 225 5.97 11.02 -9.82
CA ALA A 225 6.30 12.40 -9.48
C ALA A 225 7.21 12.46 -8.24
N ASP A 226 7.99 13.53 -8.15
CA ASP A 226 8.75 13.84 -6.94
C ASP A 226 7.82 14.07 -5.75
N GLY A 227 8.19 13.54 -4.58
CA GLY A 227 7.39 13.62 -3.35
C GLY A 227 6.32 12.54 -3.17
N VAL A 228 6.20 11.56 -4.06
CA VAL A 228 5.37 10.36 -3.83
C VAL A 228 6.00 9.51 -2.72
N SER A 229 5.18 9.06 -1.75
CA SER A 229 5.65 8.24 -0.64
C SER A 229 6.15 6.86 -1.08
N GLU A 230 7.02 6.25 -0.29
CA GLU A 230 7.57 4.92 -0.59
C GLU A 230 6.48 3.87 -0.78
N ASP A 231 5.46 3.86 0.08
CA ASP A 231 4.34 2.92 -0.02
C ASP A 231 3.57 3.08 -1.32
N ASN A 232 3.37 4.32 -1.78
CA ASN A 232 2.73 4.57 -3.06
C ASN A 232 3.62 4.18 -4.25
N ILE A 233 4.95 4.27 -4.13
CA ILE A 233 5.87 3.73 -5.14
C ILE A 233 5.82 2.20 -5.17
N ARG A 234 5.85 1.55 -4.00
CA ARG A 234 5.73 0.09 -3.88
C ARG A 234 4.42 -0.39 -4.49
N ARG A 235 3.30 0.25 -4.14
CA ARG A 235 1.97 0.00 -4.74
C ARG A 235 1.99 0.18 -6.25
N ALA A 236 2.60 1.25 -6.76
CA ALA A 236 2.63 1.50 -8.19
C ALA A 236 3.35 0.38 -8.97
N PHE A 237 4.45 -0.16 -8.42
CA PHE A 237 5.13 -1.30 -9.03
C PHE A 237 4.28 -2.56 -9.04
N GLN A 238 3.57 -2.85 -7.93
CA GLN A 238 2.65 -3.98 -7.84
C GLN A 238 1.49 -3.84 -8.84
N GLU A 239 0.86 -2.66 -8.91
CA GLU A 239 -0.20 -2.36 -9.87
C GLU A 239 0.29 -2.51 -11.32
N SER A 240 1.51 -2.06 -11.61
CA SER A 240 2.11 -2.21 -12.94
C SER A 240 2.38 -3.67 -13.30
N LEU A 241 2.81 -4.48 -12.33
CA LEU A 241 3.04 -5.92 -12.49
C LEU A 241 1.72 -6.67 -12.74
N ASP A 242 0.70 -6.40 -11.93
CA ASP A 242 -0.59 -7.09 -11.99
C ASP A 242 -1.40 -6.70 -13.25
N ARG A 243 -1.29 -5.44 -13.70
CA ARG A 243 -1.98 -4.93 -14.89
C ARG A 243 -1.21 -5.15 -16.19
N GLN A 244 0.06 -5.53 -16.11
CA GLN A 244 0.97 -5.59 -17.27
C GLN A 244 1.00 -4.27 -18.06
N ALA A 245 0.96 -3.16 -17.33
CA ALA A 245 0.88 -1.82 -17.89
C ALA A 245 1.81 -0.88 -17.13
N ARG A 246 2.18 0.24 -17.75
CA ARG A 246 2.93 1.26 -17.02
C ARG A 246 1.99 2.02 -16.09
N VAL A 247 2.41 2.24 -14.85
CA VAL A 247 1.63 3.06 -13.90
C VAL A 247 2.28 4.43 -13.74
N ARG A 248 1.57 5.49 -14.09
CA ARG A 248 1.95 6.87 -13.77
C ARG A 248 1.31 7.30 -12.46
N VAL A 249 2.11 7.91 -11.58
CA VAL A 249 1.69 8.39 -10.27
C VAL A 249 1.90 9.89 -10.18
N GLU A 250 0.83 10.61 -9.86
CA GLU A 250 0.87 12.05 -9.60
C GLU A 250 0.39 12.34 -8.19
N VAL A 251 1.00 13.32 -7.54
CA VAL A 251 0.56 13.82 -6.23
C VAL A 251 0.08 15.26 -6.37
N SER A 252 -0.99 15.68 -5.70
CA SER A 252 -1.40 17.08 -5.63
C SER A 252 -0.56 17.84 -4.61
#